data_AF-A0A212LMG8-F1
#
_entry.id   AF-A0A212LMG8-F1
#
_cell.length_a   1.000
_cell.length_b   1.000
_cell.length_c   1.000
_cell.angle_alpha   90.00
_cell.angle_beta   90.00
_cell.angle_gamma   90.00
#
_symmetry.space_group_name_H-M   'P 1'
#
loop_
_entity.id
_entity.type
_entity.pdbx_description
1 polymer ?
#
loop_
_entity_poly.entity_id
_entity_poly.type
_entity_poly.pdbx_seq_one_letter_code
_entity_poly.pdbx_strand_id
1 'polypeptide(L)' 'MKRRKIETLTRALLDYGYHVRQVQHIVEEAGRNGRAEMMEDAIIEALEAYVKFAARCKQQGHNIC' A
#
# COMPACT_ATOMS: atom_id res chain seq x y z
N MET A 1 -11.59 -11.00 -6.22
CA MET A 1 -10.73 -10.34 -7.23
C MET A 1 -9.95 -9.18 -6.61
N LYS A 2 -10.59 -8.18 -5.97
CA LYS A 2 -9.93 -7.02 -5.32
C LYS A 2 -9.12 -7.38 -4.06
N ARG A 3 -9.66 -8.22 -3.17
CA ARG A 3 -8.96 -8.71 -1.97
C ARG A 3 -7.58 -9.33 -2.24
N ARG A 4 -7.47 -10.17 -3.29
CA ARG A 4 -6.18 -10.74 -3.71
C ARG A 4 -5.18 -9.67 -4.15
N LYS A 5 -5.65 -8.59 -4.80
CA LYS A 5 -4.81 -7.47 -5.21
C LYS A 5 -4.30 -6.68 -4.00
N ILE A 6 -5.16 -6.44 -3.00
CA ILE A 6 -4.78 -5.82 -1.72
C ILE A 6 -3.69 -6.65 -1.02
N GLU A 7 -3.85 -7.97 -0.94
CA GLU A 7 -2.85 -8.87 -0.37
C GLU A 7 -1.51 -8.83 -1.12
N THR A 8 -1.53 -8.84 -2.45
CA THR A 8 -0.32 -8.75 -3.28
C THR A 8 0.41 -7.42 -3.04
N LEU A 9 -0.31 -6.30 -3.03
CA LEU A 9 0.29 -4.98 -2.81
C LEU A 9 0.82 -4.82 -1.38
N THR A 10 0.09 -5.36 -0.40
CA THR A 10 0.53 -5.41 1.00
C THR A 10 1.86 -6.15 1.13
N ARG A 11 1.98 -7.34 0.52
CA ARG A 11 3.23 -8.10 0.52
C ARG A 11 4.36 -7.34 -0.17
N ALA A 12 4.10 -6.71 -1.31
CA ALA A 12 5.10 -5.91 -2.01
C ALA A 12 5.66 -4.80 -1.12
N LEU A 13 4.82 -4.07 -0.37
CA LEU A 13 5.30 -3.05 0.56
C LEU A 13 6.19 -3.61 1.67
N LEU A 14 5.84 -4.77 2.22
CA LEU A 14 6.68 -5.46 3.21
C LEU A 14 8.03 -5.85 2.60
N ASP A 15 8.05 -6.35 1.36
CA ASP A 15 9.28 -6.69 0.62
C ASP A 15 10.14 -5.45 0.31
N TYR A 16 9.50 -4.28 0.23
CA TYR A 16 10.19 -2.99 0.09
C TYR A 16 10.72 -2.43 1.42
N GLY A 17 10.44 -3.07 2.55
CA GLY A 17 10.94 -2.70 3.87
C GLY A 17 9.94 -1.98 4.77
N TYR A 18 8.69 -1.77 4.33
CA TYR A 18 7.68 -1.19 5.20
C TYR A 18 7.37 -2.12 6.38
N HIS A 19 7.16 -1.54 7.55
CA HIS A 19 6.65 -2.26 8.70
C HIS A 19 5.17 -2.56 8.55
N VAL A 20 4.73 -3.70 9.11
CA VAL A 20 3.31 -4.11 9.12
C VAL A 20 2.39 -2.99 9.64
N ARG A 21 2.83 -2.26 10.68
CA ARG A 21 2.06 -1.12 11.23
C ARG A 21 1.88 0.03 10.24
N GLN A 22 2.89 0.32 9.41
CA GLN A 22 2.78 1.36 8.38
C GLN A 22 1.79 0.93 7.30
N VAL A 23 1.85 -0.33 6.86
CA VAL A 23 0.92 -0.84 5.85
C VAL A 23 -0.52 -0.90 6.39
N GLN A 24 -0.71 -1.30 7.65
CA GLN A 24 -2.00 -1.24 8.32
C GLN A 24 -2.54 0.19 8.36
N HIS A 25 -1.69 1.17 8.72
CA HIS A 25 -2.08 2.57 8.74
C HIS A 25 -2.56 3.06 7.37
N ILE A 26 -1.83 2.74 6.28
CA ILE A 26 -2.22 3.09 4.91
C ILE A 26 -3.60 2.51 4.57
N VAL A 27 -3.86 1.24 4.90
CA VAL A 27 -5.13 0.57 4.64
C VAL A 27 -6.27 1.20 5.46
N GLU A 28 -6.03 1.49 6.74
CA GLU A 28 -7.02 2.11 7.63
C GLU A 28 -7.37 3.55 7.23
N GLU A 29 -6.38 4.35 6.82
CA GLU A 29 -6.62 5.71 6.35
C GLU A 29 -7.38 5.70 5.01
N ALA A 30 -6.96 4.86 4.07
CA ALA A 30 -7.65 4.72 2.79
C ALA A 30 -9.09 4.21 2.96
N GLY A 31 -9.29 3.26 3.88
CA GLY A 31 -10.60 2.70 4.20
C GLY A 31 -11.54 3.70 4.90
N ARG A 32 -11.01 4.56 5.77
CA ARG A 32 -11.80 5.62 6.45
C ARG A 32 -12.22 6.75 5.52
N ASN A 33 -11.40 7.07 4.52
CA ASN A 33 -11.66 8.15 3.57
C ASN A 33 -12.52 7.73 2.37
N GLY A 34 -12.69 6.42 2.14
CA GLY A 34 -13.50 5.87 1.06
C GLY A 34 -15.00 5.83 1.40
N ARG A 35 -15.86 6.04 0.39
CA ARG A 35 -17.27 5.62 0.48
C ARG A 35 -17.32 4.11 0.63
N ALA A 36 -18.26 3.57 1.40
CA ALA A 36 -18.36 2.12 1.66
C ALA A 36 -18.37 1.26 0.38
N GLU A 37 -18.97 1.77 -0.70
CA GLU A 37 -19.04 1.11 -2.02
C GLU A 37 -17.71 1.14 -2.82
N MET A 38 -16.80 2.06 -2.49
CA MET A 38 -15.49 2.26 -3.16
C MET A 38 -14.30 1.96 -2.23
N MET A 39 -14.56 1.45 -1.03
CA MET A 39 -13.53 1.28 0.00
C MET A 39 -12.35 0.43 -0.48
N GLU A 40 -12.63 -0.71 -1.13
CA GLU A 40 -11.57 -1.58 -1.66
C GLU A 40 -10.77 -0.88 -2.77
N ASP A 41 -11.40 -0.04 -3.59
CA ASP A 41 -10.70 0.68 -4.67
C ASP A 41 -9.80 1.77 -4.10
N ALA A 42 -10.26 2.51 -3.09
CA ALA A 42 -9.44 3.51 -2.38
C ALA A 42 -8.22 2.85 -1.70
N ILE A 43 -8.40 1.69 -1.08
CA ILE A 43 -7.30 0.92 -0.49
C ILE A 43 -6.30 0.47 -1.56
N ILE A 44 -6.79 -0.04 -2.70
CA ILE A 44 -5.92 -0.46 -3.81
C ILE A 44 -5.12 0.73 -4.36
N GLU A 45 -5.77 1.88 -4.58
CA GLU A 45 -5.11 3.07 -5.10
C GLU A 45 -4.01 3.57 -4.17
N ALA A 46 -4.29 3.63 -2.86
CA ALA A 46 -3.30 4.01 -1.86
C ALA A 46 -2.11 3.04 -1.88
N LEU A 47 -2.36 1.74 -1.79
CA LEU A 47 -1.28 0.74 -1.79
C LEU A 47 -0.45 0.78 -3.09
N GLU A 48 -1.07 0.96 -4.25
CA GLU A 48 -0.35 1.12 -5.52
C GLU A 48 0.54 2.37 -5.55
N ALA A 49 0.07 3.49 -5.00
CA ALA A 49 0.87 4.71 -4.90
C ALA A 49 2.11 4.50 -4.04
N TYR A 50 1.96 3.86 -2.88
CA TYR A 50 3.09 3.54 -2.00
C TYR A 50 4.06 2.52 -2.62
N VAL A 51 3.55 1.51 -3.35
CA VAL A 51 4.41 0.54 -4.06
C VAL A 51 5.23 1.25 -5.14
N LYS A 52 4.62 2.15 -5.91
CA LYS A 52 5.33 2.94 -6.93
C LYS A 52 6.39 3.85 -6.31
N PHE A 53 6.06 4.50 -5.19
CA PHE A 53 7.02 5.30 -4.43
C PHE A 53 8.19 4.45 -3.95
N ALA A 54 7.89 3.29 -3.36
CA ALA A 54 8.90 2.37 -2.84
C ALA A 54 9.85 1.85 -3.92
N ALA A 55 9.30 1.47 -5.07
CA ALA A 55 10.09 1.06 -6.23
C ALA A 55 11.06 2.16 -6.68
N ARG A 56 10.61 3.42 -6.69
CA ARG A 56 11.46 4.58 -7.04
C ARG A 56 12.55 4.84 -6.00
N CYS A 57 12.27 4.72 -4.71
CA CYS A 57 13.28 4.86 -3.66
C CYS A 57 14.38 3.81 -3.80
N LYS A 58 14.00 2.54 -4.01
CA LYS A 58 14.95 1.44 -4.21
C LYS A 58 15.83 1.64 -5.45
N GLN A 59 15.26 2.14 -6.55
CA GLN A 59 16.03 2.45 -7.77
C GLN A 59 17.05 3.57 -7.57
N GLN A 60 16.82 4.47 -6.62
CA GLN A 60 17.71 5.58 -6.28
C GLN A 60 18.72 5.23 -5.17
N GLY A 61 18.73 3.98 -4.69
CA GLY A 61 19.60 3.57 -3.59
C GLY A 61 19.19 4.09 -2.21
N HIS A 62 17.99 4.66 -2.08
CA HIS A 62 17.44 5.07 -0.80
C HIS A 62 16.79 3.88 -0.09
N ASN A 63 17.18 3.66 1.17
CA ASN A 63 16.46 2.74 2.05
C ASN A 63 15.16 3.38 2.49
N ILE A 64 14.09 2.61 2.38
CA ILE A 64 12.78 2.99 2.91
C ILE A 64 12.76 2.47 4.35
N CYS A 65 13.25 3.31 5.25
CA CYS A 65 13.16 3.12 6.70
C CYS A 65 12.61 4.41 7.30
#